data_AF-A0A963EQ20-F1
#
_entry.id   AF-A0A963EQ20-F1
#
_cell.length_a   1.000
_cell.length_b   1.000
_cell.length_c   1.000
_cell.angle_alpha   90.00
_cell.angle_beta   90.00
_cell.angle_gamma   90.00
#
_symmetry.space_group_name_H-M   'P 1'
#
loop_
_entity.id
_entity.type
_entity.pdbx_description
1 polymer ?
#
loop_
_entity_poly.entity_id
_entity_poly.type
_entity_poly.pdbx_seq_one_letter_code
_entity_poly.pdbx_strand_id
1 'polypeptide(L)' 'SRTNTLLSGPMLFGMLASKHLPMALSDGFGLWLCLGLIVALEANALFGKLGPMASVKGVIHCSIALTAAIWAILAFL' A
#
# COMPACT_ATOMS: atom_id res chain seq x y z
N SER A 1 -12.71 9.62 1.66
CA SER A 1 -12.89 8.47 0.76
C SER A 1 -12.25 7.23 1.38
N ARG A 2 -12.87 6.04 1.31
CA ARG A 2 -12.35 4.81 1.96
C ARG A 2 -11.05 4.31 1.33
N THR A 3 -10.91 4.46 0.02
CA THR A 3 -9.66 4.15 -0.70
C THR A 3 -8.52 5.07 -0.28
N ASN A 4 -8.82 6.36 -0.08
CA ASN A 4 -7.81 7.30 0.42
C ASN A 4 -7.36 6.91 1.84
N THR A 5 -8.29 6.48 2.71
CA THR A 5 -7.96 5.93 4.04
C THR A 5 -7.19 4.61 3.97
N LEU A 6 -7.45 3.74 2.99
CA LEU A 6 -6.66 2.53 2.75
C LEU A 6 -5.20 2.91 2.40
N LEU A 7 -5.02 3.87 1.49
CA LEU A 7 -3.72 4.27 0.95
C LEU A 7 -2.95 5.26 1.83
N SER A 8 -3.58 5.88 2.84
CA SER A 8 -2.90 6.84 3.71
C SER A 8 -1.83 6.20 4.60
N GLY A 9 -2.04 4.95 5.04
CA GLY A 9 -1.06 4.16 5.78
C GLY A 9 0.26 3.96 5.03
N PRO A 10 0.25 3.33 3.83
CA PRO A 10 1.47 3.13 3.05
C PRO A 10 2.08 4.45 2.56
N MET A 11 1.28 5.49 2.30
CA MET A 11 1.80 6.82 1.96
C MET A 11 2.59 7.43 3.12
N LEU A 12 2.04 7.41 4.34
CA LEU A 12 2.72 7.89 5.53
C LEU A 12 4.01 7.09 5.77
N PHE A 13 3.95 5.76 5.61
CA PHE A 13 5.13 4.91 5.72
C PHE A 13 6.23 5.31 4.73
N GLY A 14 5.89 5.50 3.46
CA GLY A 14 6.86 5.94 2.45
C GLY A 14 7.48 7.30 2.74
N MET A 15 6.69 8.27 3.22
CA MET A 15 7.18 9.59 3.61
C MET A 15 8.18 9.52 4.78
N LEU A 16 7.92 8.69 5.79
CA LEU A 16 8.83 8.48 6.92
C LEU A 16 10.08 7.69 6.50
N ALA A 17 9.90 6.63 5.72
CA ALA A 17 10.99 5.77 5.26
C ALA A 17 11.98 6.50 4.36
N SER A 18 11.53 7.47 3.55
CA SER A 18 12.36 8.19 2.57
C SER A 18 13.63 8.82 3.16
N LYS A 19 13.62 9.22 4.44
CA LYS A 19 14.81 9.75 5.13
C LYS A 19 15.32 8.88 6.26
N HIS A 20 14.45 8.10 6.89
CA HIS A 20 14.79 7.37 8.11
C HIS A 20 15.10 5.88 7.89
N LEU A 21 14.87 5.35 6.69
CA LEU A 21 15.10 3.94 6.38
C LEU A 21 15.75 3.79 5.00
N PRO A 22 17.06 4.07 4.87
CA PRO A 22 17.78 3.87 3.62
C PRO A 22 17.75 2.39 3.26
N MET A 23 17.04 2.06 2.19
CA MET A 23 16.89 0.71 1.68
C MET A 23 17.64 0.62 0.36
N ALA A 24 18.55 -0.35 0.22
CA ALA A 24 19.19 -0.63 -1.05
C ALA A 24 18.15 -1.26 -1.97
N LEU A 25 17.49 -0.43 -2.78
CA LEU A 25 16.65 -0.92 -3.86
C LEU A 25 17.59 -1.62 -4.84
N SER A 26 17.33 -2.91 -5.07
CA SER A 26 18.09 -3.79 -5.95
C SER A 26 17.93 -3.32 -7.42
N ASP A 27 17.01 -3.95 -8.14
CA ASP A 27 16.72 -3.76 -9.56
C ASP A 27 15.43 -2.95 -9.78
N GLY A 28 14.84 -2.41 -8.71
CA GLY A 28 13.58 -1.65 -8.75
C GLY A 28 12.34 -2.50 -9.03
N PHE A 29 12.48 -3.83 -9.13
CA PHE A 29 11.35 -4.75 -9.37
C PHE A 29 10.32 -4.70 -8.25
N GLY A 30 10.74 -4.67 -6.97
CA GLY A 30 9.83 -4.48 -5.84
C GLY A 30 9.04 -3.18 -5.93
N LEU A 31 9.68 -2.10 -6.42
CA LEU A 31 9.02 -0.80 -6.60
C LEU A 31 7.96 -0.85 -7.70
N TRP A 32 8.25 -1.50 -8.84
CA TRP A 32 7.26 -1.75 -9.90
C TRP A 32 6.11 -2.63 -9.43
N LEU A 33 6.38 -3.64 -8.60
CA LEU A 33 5.35 -4.51 -8.04
C LEU A 33 4.42 -3.75 -7.10
N CYS A 34 4.97 -2.91 -6.21
CA CYS A 34 4.17 -2.02 -5.35
C CYS A 34 3.30 -1.06 -6.17
N LEU A 35 3.85 -0.50 -7.25
CA LEU A 35 3.14 0.42 -8.12
C LEU A 35 1.97 -0.27 -8.85
N GLY A 36 2.22 -1.46 -9.39
CA GLY A 36 1.18 -2.31 -9.99
C GLY A 36 0.08 -2.69 -8.98
N LEU A 37 0.45 -2.97 -7.74
CA LEU A 37 -0.50 -3.30 -6.67
C LEU A 37 -1.41 -2.09 -6.34
N ILE A 38 -0.86 -0.88 -6.23
CA ILE A 38 -1.65 0.33 -6.00
C ILE A 38 -2.61 0.58 -7.16
N VAL A 39 -2.14 0.46 -8.41
CA VAL A 39 -2.98 0.63 -9.61
C VAL A 39 -4.12 -0.38 -9.63
N ALA A 40 -3.86 -1.65 -9.27
CA ALA A 40 -4.89 -2.68 -9.19
C ALA A 40 -5.97 -2.35 -8.14
N LEU A 41 -5.56 -1.82 -6.98
CA LEU A 41 -6.50 -1.39 -5.93
C LEU A 41 -7.34 -0.17 -6.35
N GLU A 42 -6.74 0.80 -7.03
CA GLU A 42 -7.46 1.95 -7.60
C GLU A 42 -8.45 1.52 -8.69
N ALA A 43 -8.06 0.60 -9.56
CA ALA A 43 -8.98 0.02 -10.55
C ALA A 43 -10.16 -0.70 -9.88
N ASN A 44 -9.91 -1.47 -8.81
CA ASN A 44 -10.99 -2.08 -8.02
C ASN A 44 -11.85 -1.04 -7.28
N ALA A 45 -11.31 0.14 -6.98
CA ALA A 45 -12.09 1.23 -6.38
C ALA A 45 -13.05 1.89 -7.37
N LEU A 46 -12.66 1.97 -8.64
CA LEU A 46 -13.48 2.53 -9.73
C LEU A 46 -14.57 1.56 -10.19
N PHE A 47 -14.25 0.27 -10.33
CA PHE A 47 -15.13 -0.70 -10.98
C PHE A 47 -15.60 -1.84 -10.07
N GLY A 48 -15.00 -1.99 -8.89
CA GLY A 48 -15.17 -3.15 -8.04
C GLY A 48 -16.11 -2.95 -6.86
N LYS A 49 -16.13 -3.94 -5.97
CA LYS A 49 -16.94 -3.96 -4.74
C LYS A 49 -16.07 -3.62 -3.53
N LEU A 50 -16.67 -2.94 -2.55
CA LEU A 50 -16.00 -2.46 -1.34
C LEU A 50 -15.52 -3.57 -0.38
N GLY A 51 -16.04 -4.79 -0.49
CA GLY A 51 -15.57 -5.94 0.30
C GLY A 51 -15.38 -5.64 1.80
N PRO A 52 -14.23 -6.02 2.41
CA PRO A 52 -13.97 -5.76 3.83
C PRO A 52 -13.80 -4.27 4.16
N MET A 53 -13.57 -3.41 3.17
CA MET A 53 -13.51 -1.96 3.33
C MET A 53 -14.89 -1.30 3.49
N ALA A 54 -15.99 -2.07 3.53
CA ALA A 54 -17.31 -1.52 3.80
C ALA A 54 -17.42 -0.87 5.19
N SER A 55 -16.65 -1.36 6.18
CA SER A 55 -16.61 -0.86 7.56
C SER A 55 -15.32 -0.10 7.86
N VAL A 56 -15.40 0.89 8.76
CA VAL A 56 -14.24 1.68 9.23
C VAL A 56 -13.16 0.78 9.82
N LYS A 57 -13.53 -0.18 10.67
CA LYS A 57 -12.56 -1.15 11.22
C LYS A 57 -11.88 -1.94 10.11
N GLY A 58 -12.64 -2.38 9.11
CA GLY A 58 -12.08 -3.15 7.99
C GLY A 58 -11.06 -2.36 7.19
N VAL A 59 -11.33 -1.09 6.87
CA VAL A 59 -10.39 -0.21 6.17
C VAL A 59 -9.09 -0.03 6.96
N ILE A 60 -9.18 0.14 8.29
CA ILE A 60 -7.99 0.31 9.14
C ILE A 60 -7.10 -0.95 9.08
N HIS A 61 -7.69 -2.14 9.24
CA HIS A 61 -6.92 -3.39 9.17
C HIS A 61 -6.32 -3.61 7.77
N CYS A 62 -7.09 -3.33 6.72
CA CYS A 62 -6.60 -3.42 5.34
C CYS A 62 -5.47 -2.42 5.07
N SER A 63 -5.50 -1.20 5.63
CA SER A 63 -4.44 -0.20 5.48
C SER A 63 -3.14 -0.64 6.16
N ILE A 64 -3.22 -1.18 7.38
CA ILE A 64 -2.06 -1.72 8.09
C ILE A 64 -1.49 -2.94 7.33
N ALA A 65 -2.36 -3.87 6.91
CA ALA A 65 -1.95 -5.03 6.13
C ALA A 65 -1.27 -4.63 4.81
N LEU A 66 -1.83 -3.63 4.11
CA LEU A 66 -1.26 -3.10 2.87
C LEU A 66 0.10 -2.44 3.09
N THR A 67 0.25 -1.69 4.19
CA THR A 67 1.52 -1.07 4.57
C THR A 67 2.60 -2.13 4.83
N ALA A 68 2.25 -3.17 5.58
CA ALA A 68 3.16 -4.30 5.84
C ALA A 68 3.52 -5.04 4.56
N ALA A 69 2.57 -5.25 3.65
CA ALA A 69 2.81 -5.89 2.36
C ALA A 69 3.76 -5.07 1.48
N ILE A 70 3.55 -3.75 1.38
CA ILE A 70 4.44 -2.85 0.61
C ILE A 70 5.85 -2.87 1.21
N TRP A 71 5.97 -2.82 2.53
CA TRP A 71 7.28 -2.92 3.18
C TRP A 71 7.95 -4.26 2.90
N ALA A 72 7.24 -5.37 3.04
CA ALA A 72 7.79 -6.71 2.78
C ALA A 72 8.23 -6.85 1.32
N ILE A 73 7.44 -6.36 0.36
CA ILE A 73 7.84 -6.36 -1.04
C ILE A 73 9.14 -5.56 -1.22
N LEU A 74 9.21 -4.32 -0.73
CA LEU A 74 10.40 -3.48 -0.91
C LEU A 74 11.64 -3.99 -0.16
N ALA A 75 11.46 -4.68 0.97
CA ALA A 75 12.56 -5.17 1.80
C ALA A 75 13.14 -6.49 1.30
N PHE A 76 12.35 -7.32 0.62
CA PHE A 76 12.75 -8.69 0.23
C PHE A 76 12.86 -8.90 -1.28
N LEU A 77 12.47 -7.93 -2.11
CA LEU A 77 12.44 -8.03 -3.57
C LEU A 77 13.05 -6.79 -4.25
#